data_AF-A0A510HPR9-F1
#
_entry.id   AF-A0A510HPR9-F1
#
_cell.length_a   1.000
_cell.length_b   1.000
_cell.length_c   1.000
_cell.angle_alpha   90.00
_cell.angle_beta   90.00
_cell.angle_gamma   90.00
#
_symmetry.space_group_name_H-M   'P 1'
#
loop_
_entity.id
_entity.type
_entity.pdbx_description
1 polymer ?
#
loop_
_entity_poly.entity_id
_entity_poly.type
_entity_poly.pdbx_seq_one_letter_code
_entity_poly.pdbx_strand_id
1 'polypeptide(L)'
;MIITGDIHSFAAGYAKEDYDDPSNEPPNAVGVCFVGGSVTSSNLYEIARLGQSPSGPAVRSPARLEDALRISNPHYEFFDSSTHGYNVMELTERELVCTMKYVRTIREPQENPRADTLARFRVPAGRPEIQRLSP
;
A
#
# COMPACT_ATOMS: atom_id res chain seq x y z
N MET A 1 -11.43 9.44 5.77
CA MET A 1 -10.46 8.79 4.86
C MET A 1 -9.21 9.65 4.81
N ILE A 2 -8.04 9.01 4.75
CA ILE A 2 -6.75 9.63 4.51
C ILE A 2 -6.18 9.09 3.18
N ILE A 3 -5.68 9.97 2.32
CA ILE A 3 -4.92 9.63 1.12
C ILE A 3 -3.54 10.26 1.26
N THR A 4 -2.49 9.47 1.10
CA THR A 4 -1.11 9.96 1.27
C THR A 4 -0.13 9.26 0.31
N GLY A 5 1.11 9.73 0.30
CA GLY A 5 2.25 9.17 -0.42
C GLY A 5 3.52 9.23 0.44
N ASP A 6 4.61 9.76 -0.10
CA ASP A 6 5.93 9.99 0.54
C ASP A 6 6.77 8.73 0.85
N ILE A 7 6.19 7.68 1.45
CA ILE A 7 6.97 6.46 1.80
C ILE A 7 7.33 5.57 0.59
N HIS A 8 6.96 6.00 -0.62
CA HIS A 8 7.23 5.33 -1.90
C HIS A 8 6.81 3.85 -1.94
N SER A 9 5.74 3.49 -1.24
CA SER A 9 5.22 2.12 -1.15
C SER A 9 3.71 2.17 -1.02
N PHE A 10 3.01 1.20 -1.61
CA PHE A 10 1.56 1.11 -1.47
C PHE A 10 1.21 0.57 -0.09
N ALA A 11 0.16 1.10 0.52
CA ALA A 11 -0.44 0.51 1.71
C ALA A 11 -1.94 0.78 1.79
N ALA A 12 -2.67 -0.15 2.40
CA ALA A 12 -4.03 0.06 2.85
C ALA A 12 -4.12 -0.35 4.32
N GLY A 13 -4.74 0.48 5.14
CA GLY A 13 -4.87 0.20 6.57
C GLY A 13 -5.81 1.17 7.27
N TYR A 14 -5.82 1.09 8.60
CA TYR A 14 -6.73 1.84 9.43
C TYR A 14 -6.05 3.00 10.16
N ALA A 15 -6.78 4.10 10.29
CA ALA A 15 -6.48 5.17 11.23
C ALA A 15 -7.17 4.82 12.55
N LYS A 16 -6.42 4.88 13.65
CA LYS A 16 -6.85 4.37 14.96
C LYS A 16 -6.80 5.45 16.04
N GLU A 17 -7.70 5.36 17.00
CA GLU A 17 -7.62 6.18 18.23
C GLU A 17 -6.48 5.72 19.12
N ASP A 18 -6.34 4.41 19.31
CA ASP A 18 -5.28 3.77 20.07
C ASP A 18 -4.56 2.74 19.20
N TYR A 19 -3.28 3.02 18.90
CA TYR A 19 -2.43 2.14 18.10
C TYR A 19 -1.83 0.98 18.90
N ASP A 20 -1.88 1.01 20.25
CA ASP A 20 -1.44 -0.09 21.10
C ASP A 20 -2.49 -1.21 21.21
N ASP A 21 -3.78 -0.88 21.05
CA ASP A 21 -4.84 -1.88 20.83
C ASP A 21 -4.72 -2.44 19.40
N PRO A 22 -4.51 -3.75 19.18
CA PRO A 22 -4.36 -4.33 17.84
C PRO A 22 -5.66 -4.39 17.03
N SER A 23 -6.82 -4.14 17.62
CA SER A 23 -8.12 -4.21 16.92
C SER A 23 -8.23 -3.23 15.75
N ASN A 24 -8.64 -3.72 14.59
CA ASN A 24 -8.96 -2.89 13.41
C ASN A 24 -10.47 -2.64 13.28
N GLU A 25 -11.22 -2.80 14.38
CA GLU A 25 -12.67 -2.62 14.42
C GLU A 25 -13.06 -1.34 15.16
N PRO A 26 -14.22 -0.73 14.84
CA PRO A 26 -14.80 0.33 15.66
C PRO A 26 -15.04 -0.13 17.12
N PRO A 27 -14.91 0.77 18.12
CA PRO A 27 -14.69 2.22 17.96
C PRO A 27 -13.23 2.61 17.68
N ASN A 28 -12.26 1.69 17.84
CA ASN A 28 -10.84 2.04 17.70
C ASN A 28 -10.48 2.43 16.25
N ALA A 29 -10.95 1.68 15.26
CA ALA A 29 -10.84 2.09 13.86
C ALA A 29 -11.78 3.27 13.57
N VAL A 30 -11.19 4.46 13.39
CA VAL A 30 -11.93 5.72 13.13
C VAL A 30 -11.84 6.18 11.68
N GLY A 31 -11.04 5.49 10.86
CA GLY A 31 -10.91 5.79 9.45
C GLY A 31 -10.05 4.77 8.71
N VAL A 32 -9.98 4.96 7.40
CA VAL A 32 -9.10 4.20 6.50
C VAL A 32 -8.04 5.12 5.91
N CYS A 33 -6.87 4.56 5.63
CA CYS A 33 -5.75 5.22 4.99
C CYS A 33 -5.33 4.41 3.76
N PHE A 34 -5.24 5.08 2.60
CA PHE A 34 -4.65 4.53 1.38
C PHE A 34 -3.39 5.32 1.03
N VAL A 35 -2.27 4.61 1.03
CA VAL A 35 -0.97 5.15 0.63
C VAL A 35 -0.71 4.78 -0.82
N GLY A 36 -0.46 5.78 -1.66
CA GLY A 36 -0.04 5.58 -3.03
C GLY A 36 1.43 5.16 -3.09
N GLY A 37 1.74 4.26 -4.02
CA GLY A 37 3.13 3.96 -4.38
C GLY A 37 3.85 5.17 -4.96
N SER A 38 5.11 4.98 -5.32
CA SER A 38 5.91 5.98 -6.03
C SER A 38 5.62 5.96 -7.52
N VAL A 39 5.61 7.14 -8.15
CA VAL A 39 5.62 7.24 -9.62
C VAL A 39 6.96 6.77 -10.16
N THR A 40 8.08 7.26 -9.59
CA THR A 40 9.45 6.88 -10.00
C THR A 40 10.49 6.86 -8.87
N SER A 41 10.22 7.48 -7.72
CA SER A 41 11.16 7.48 -6.59
C SER A 41 11.41 6.07 -6.07
N SER A 42 12.63 5.79 -5.61
CA SER A 42 12.97 4.45 -5.07
C SER A 42 12.02 4.04 -3.95
N ASN A 43 11.45 2.85 -4.07
CA ASN A 43 10.55 2.31 -3.04
C ASN A 43 11.32 1.84 -1.79
N LEU A 44 10.61 1.52 -0.71
CA LEU A 44 11.24 1.14 0.55
C LEU A 44 12.09 -0.13 0.40
N TYR A 45 11.69 -1.10 -0.43
CA TYR A 45 12.52 -2.28 -0.70
C TYR A 45 13.82 -1.93 -1.43
N GLU A 46 13.77 -1.08 -2.47
CA GLU A 46 14.94 -0.60 -3.19
C GLU A 46 15.87 0.19 -2.25
N ILE A 47 15.33 1.08 -1.42
CA ILE A 47 16.07 1.84 -0.40
C ILE A 47 16.72 0.90 0.61
N ALA A 48 15.97 -0.07 1.12
CA ALA A 48 16.47 -1.06 2.07
C ALA A 48 17.57 -1.96 1.49
N ARG A 49 17.82 -1.91 0.17
CA ARG A 49 18.92 -2.61 -0.51
C ARG A 49 20.08 -1.67 -0.91
N LEU A 50 19.96 -0.35 -0.74
CA LEU A 50 21.03 0.58 -1.08
C LEU A 50 22.29 0.33 -0.25
N GLY A 51 23.46 0.31 -0.91
CA GLY A 51 24.76 0.12 -0.26
C GLY A 51 25.02 -1.30 0.27
N GLN A 52 24.15 -2.27 -0.06
CA GLN A 52 24.28 -3.65 0.37
C GLN A 52 25.10 -4.47 -0.63
N SER A 53 26.03 -5.28 -0.11
CA SER A 53 26.81 -6.22 -0.93
C SER A 53 25.89 -7.34 -1.45
N PRO A 54 26.18 -7.96 -2.62
CA PRO A 54 25.52 -9.21 -3.03
C PRO A 54 25.55 -10.30 -1.95
N SER A 55 26.53 -10.21 -1.03
CA SER A 55 26.75 -11.09 0.11
C SER A 55 26.18 -10.60 1.47
N GLY A 56 25.39 -9.51 1.55
CA GLY A 56 24.57 -9.16 2.76
C GLY A 56 23.96 -7.74 2.77
N PRO A 57 22.92 -7.39 3.59
CA PRO A 57 22.24 -8.09 4.71
C PRO A 57 20.67 -8.23 4.64
N ALA A 58 20.11 -8.85 5.70
CA ALA A 58 18.72 -8.94 6.24
C ALA A 58 17.48 -9.20 5.33
N VAL A 59 17.11 -8.30 4.42
CA VAL A 59 15.80 -8.32 3.73
C VAL A 59 15.90 -9.02 2.38
N ARG A 60 15.78 -10.36 2.40
CA ARG A 60 16.05 -11.23 1.24
C ARG A 60 15.06 -11.14 0.08
N SER A 61 13.86 -10.61 0.31
CA SER A 61 12.81 -10.49 -0.71
C SER A 61 11.77 -9.44 -0.30
N PRO A 62 11.04 -8.82 -1.25
CA PRO A 62 9.98 -7.85 -0.94
C PRO A 62 8.93 -8.43 0.02
N ALA A 63 8.46 -9.66 -0.25
CA ALA A 63 7.48 -10.33 0.60
C ALA A 63 7.89 -10.42 2.09
N ARG A 64 9.19 -10.61 2.38
CA ARG A 64 9.67 -10.67 3.77
C ARG A 64 9.69 -9.30 4.43
N LEU A 65 9.95 -8.24 3.66
CA LEU A 65 9.84 -6.87 4.15
C LEU A 65 8.38 -6.55 4.46
N GLU A 66 7.49 -6.86 3.52
CA GLU A 66 6.05 -6.64 3.64
C GLU A 66 5.45 -7.39 4.83
N ASP A 67 5.82 -8.66 5.03
CA ASP A 67 5.40 -9.44 6.19
C ASP A 67 5.90 -8.82 7.50
N ALA A 68 7.19 -8.47 7.59
CA ALA A 68 7.76 -7.87 8.80
C ALA A 68 7.10 -6.52 9.14
N LEU A 69 6.84 -5.69 8.12
CA LEU A 69 6.15 -4.41 8.30
C LEU A 69 4.72 -4.63 8.79
N ARG A 70 3.96 -5.55 8.20
CA ARG A 70 2.59 -5.85 8.65
C ARG A 70 2.55 -6.47 10.05
N ILE A 71 3.49 -7.35 10.40
CA ILE A 71 3.61 -7.90 11.76
C ILE A 71 3.86 -6.79 12.79
N SER A 72 4.75 -5.85 12.47
CA SER A 72 5.05 -4.72 13.36
C SER A 72 3.97 -3.63 13.35
N ASN A 73 3.09 -3.63 12.36
CA ASN A 73 2.06 -2.61 12.14
C ASN A 73 0.73 -3.30 11.82
N PRO A 74 0.05 -3.89 12.83
CA PRO A 74 -1.15 -4.70 12.63
C PRO A 74 -2.35 -3.92 12.05
N HIS A 75 -2.25 -2.59 12.02
CA HIS A 75 -3.24 -1.72 11.40
C HIS A 75 -3.18 -1.70 9.86
N TYR A 76 -2.13 -2.26 9.24
CA TYR A 76 -2.07 -2.45 7.79
C TYR A 76 -2.69 -3.78 7.36
N GLU A 77 -3.66 -3.69 6.45
CA GLU A 77 -4.26 -4.84 5.75
C GLU A 77 -3.48 -5.21 4.50
N PHE A 78 -2.79 -4.24 3.90
CA PHE A 78 -2.03 -4.42 2.68
C PHE A 78 -0.79 -3.53 2.68
N PHE A 79 0.31 -4.07 2.16
CA PHE A 79 1.54 -3.34 1.92
C PHE A 79 2.22 -3.94 0.68
N ASP A 80 2.67 -3.10 -0.25
CA ASP A 80 3.55 -3.50 -1.36
C ASP A 80 4.67 -2.47 -1.50
N SER A 81 5.90 -2.96 -1.49
CA SER A 81 7.08 -2.14 -1.79
C SER A 81 7.90 -2.76 -2.91
N SER A 82 7.27 -3.58 -3.74
CA SER A 82 7.93 -4.24 -4.86
C SER A 82 7.66 -3.54 -6.19
N THR A 83 6.61 -2.71 -6.25
CA THR A 83 6.14 -2.06 -7.47
C THR A 83 6.17 -0.53 -7.37
N HIS A 84 5.97 0.11 -8.53
CA HIS A 84 5.78 1.56 -8.69
C HIS A 84 4.45 1.80 -9.41
N GLY A 85 3.78 2.90 -9.11
CA GLY A 85 2.51 3.25 -9.75
C GLY A 85 1.72 4.29 -8.97
N TYR A 86 0.40 4.16 -8.98
CA TYR A 86 -0.52 5.15 -8.45
C TYR A 86 -1.86 4.53 -8.04
N ASN A 87 -2.64 5.25 -7.23
CA ASN A 87 -4.00 4.85 -6.87
C ASN A 87 -5.01 5.55 -7.78
N VAL A 88 -6.03 4.81 -8.23
CA VAL A 88 -7.25 5.36 -8.82
C VAL A 88 -8.34 5.27 -7.76
N MET A 89 -8.93 6.41 -7.41
CA MET A 89 -9.95 6.51 -6.37
C MET A 89 -11.29 6.86 -7.00
N GLU A 90 -12.29 6.02 -6.81
CA GLU A 90 -13.66 6.25 -7.26
C GLU A 90 -14.55 6.46 -6.03
N LEU A 91 -15.16 7.64 -5.92
CA LEU A 91 -15.96 8.03 -4.75
C LEU A 91 -17.41 8.25 -5.17
N THR A 92 -18.32 7.68 -4.39
CA THR A 92 -19.76 7.89 -4.50
C THR A 92 -20.34 8.16 -3.12
N GLU A 93 -21.63 8.50 -3.05
CA GLU A 93 -22.33 8.63 -1.76
C GLU A 93 -22.42 7.31 -0.97
N ARG A 94 -22.25 6.16 -1.64
CA ARG A 94 -22.45 4.84 -1.03
C ARG A 94 -21.15 4.16 -0.63
N GLU A 95 -20.07 4.48 -1.32
CA GLU A 95 -18.79 3.79 -1.17
C GLU A 95 -17.65 4.55 -1.83
N LEU A 96 -16.46 4.15 -1.42
CA LEU A 96 -15.22 4.42 -2.09
C LEU A 96 -14.62 3.12 -2.62
N VAL A 97 -14.03 3.18 -3.81
CA VAL A 97 -13.17 2.12 -4.34
C VAL A 97 -11.77 2.68 -4.62
N CYS A 98 -10.76 2.08 -4.01
CA CYS A 98 -9.35 2.31 -4.29
C CYS A 98 -8.84 1.18 -5.19
N THR A 99 -8.42 1.51 -6.40
CA THR A 99 -7.71 0.59 -7.30
C THR A 99 -6.24 0.99 -7.36
N MET A 100 -5.37 0.19 -6.77
CA MET A 100 -3.92 0.38 -6.83
C MET A 100 -3.41 -0.16 -8.17
N LYS A 101 -2.81 0.72 -8.98
CA LYS A 101 -2.28 0.42 -10.30
C LYS A 101 -0.76 0.43 -10.25
N TYR A 102 -0.12 -0.53 -10.91
CA TYR A 102 1.33 -0.60 -11.01
C TYR A 102 1.80 -0.66 -12.45
N VAL A 103 3.02 -0.15 -12.70
CA VAL A 103 3.69 -0.24 -13.99
C VAL A 103 4.80 -1.29 -13.94
N ARG A 104 5.10 -1.90 -15.10
CA ARG A 104 6.10 -2.98 -15.19
C ARG A 104 7.54 -2.49 -15.02
N THR A 105 7.82 -1.26 -15.40
CA THR A 105 9.14 -0.63 -15.26
C THR A 105 9.01 0.88 -15.19
N ILE A 106 9.93 1.49 -14.45
CA ILE A 106 10.16 2.95 -14.41
C ILE A 106 11.53 3.33 -14.99
N ARG A 107 12.29 2.35 -15.48
CA ARG A 107 13.71 2.50 -15.86
C ARG A 107 13.89 2.67 -17.37
N GLU A 108 12.90 2.24 -18.15
CA GLU A 108 12.98 2.19 -19.61
C GLU A 108 11.69 2.74 -20.22
N PRO A 109 11.78 3.56 -21.28
CA PRO A 109 10.60 3.99 -22.04
C PRO A 109 9.86 2.79 -22.65
N GLN A 110 8.54 2.88 -22.73
CA GLN A 110 7.70 1.87 -23.39
C GLN A 110 6.90 2.53 -24.51
N GLU A 111 6.80 1.88 -25.67
CA GLU A 111 5.96 2.38 -26.78
C GLU A 111 4.47 2.38 -26.42
N ASN A 112 4.06 1.43 -25.58
CA ASN A 112 2.68 1.23 -25.15
C ASN A 112 2.64 0.97 -23.64
N PRO A 113 2.90 1.98 -22.79
CA PRO A 113 2.91 1.78 -21.35
C PRO A 113 1.51 1.33 -20.91
N ARG A 114 1.48 0.36 -19.99
CA ARG A 114 0.26 -0.17 -19.39
C ARG A 114 0.45 -0.24 -17.89
N ALA A 115 -0.62 0.06 -17.16
CA ALA A 115 -0.69 -0.15 -15.74
C ALA A 115 -1.62 -1.33 -15.45
N ASP A 116 -1.07 -2.35 -14.79
CA ASP A 116 -1.80 -3.53 -14.34
C ASP A 116 -2.40 -3.24 -12.95
N THR A 117 -3.38 -4.03 -12.51
CA THR A 117 -4.01 -3.85 -11.19
C THR A 117 -3.24 -4.65 -10.15
N LEU A 118 -2.73 -3.97 -9.13
CA LEU A 118 -2.05 -4.58 -8.00
C LEU A 118 -3.06 -5.09 -6.96
N ALA A 119 -3.99 -4.22 -6.55
CA ALA A 119 -4.99 -4.52 -5.55
C ALA A 119 -6.19 -3.59 -5.69
N ARG A 120 -7.36 -4.05 -5.22
CA ARG A 120 -8.60 -3.27 -5.19
C ARG A 120 -9.25 -3.39 -3.84
N PHE A 121 -9.69 -2.25 -3.30
CA PHE A 121 -10.31 -2.15 -1.99
C PHE A 121 -11.57 -1.31 -2.06
N ARG A 122 -12.64 -1.80 -1.45
CA ARG A 122 -13.91 -1.09 -1.26
C ARG A 122 -14.05 -0.67 0.18
N VAL A 123 -14.57 0.53 0.41
CA VAL A 123 -14.93 1.04 1.74
C VAL A 123 -16.37 1.55 1.68
N PRO A 124 -17.32 0.90 2.38
CA PRO A 124 -18.70 1.38 2.45
C PRO A 124 -18.78 2.77 3.12
N ALA A 125 -19.74 3.60 2.70
CA ALA A 125 -19.98 4.87 3.36
C ALA A 125 -20.36 4.68 4.84
N GLY A 126 -19.80 5.53 5.71
CA GLY A 126 -20.09 5.53 7.14
C GLY A 126 -19.48 4.38 7.94
N ARG A 127 -18.69 3.49 7.32
CA ARG A 127 -18.00 2.38 8.00
C ARG A 127 -16.51 2.39 7.63
N PRO A 128 -15.58 2.49 8.59
CA PRO A 128 -14.16 2.34 8.31
C PRO A 128 -13.83 0.85 8.19
N GLU A 129 -14.31 0.21 7.12
CA GLU A 129 -14.13 -1.21 6.84
C GLU A 129 -13.49 -1.37 5.46
N ILE A 130 -12.32 -2.00 5.38
CA ILE A 130 -11.63 -2.28 4.12
C ILE A 130 -12.04 -3.67 3.61
N GLN A 131 -12.69 -3.71 2.45
CA GLN A 131 -13.08 -4.94 1.78
C GLN A 131 -12.20 -5.17 0.55
N ARG A 132 -11.42 -6.25 0.55
CA ARG A 132 -10.61 -6.60 -0.62
C ARG A 132 -11.49 -7.14 -1.74
N LEU A 133 -11.36 -6.54 -2.92
CA LEU A 133 -12.03 -6.98 -4.13
C LEU A 133 -11.08 -7.83 -4.98
N SER A 134 -11.67 -8.62 -5.89
CA SER A 134 -10.91 -9.25 -6.97
C SER A 134 -10.21 -8.18 -7.84
N PRO A 135 -8.96 -8.42 -8.27
CA PRO A 135 -8.24 -7.50 -9.16
C PRO A 135 -9.01 -7.12 -10.43
#